data_AF-Q4D6W3-F1
#
_entry.id   AF-Q4D6W3-F1
#
_cell.length_a   1.000
_cell.length_b   1.000
_cell.length_c   1.000
_cell.angle_alpha   90.00
_cell.angle_beta   90.00
_cell.angle_gamma   90.00
#
_symmetry.space_group_name_H-M   'P 1'
#
loop_
_entity.id
_entity.type
_entity.pdbx_description
1 polymer ?
#
loop_
_entity_poly.entity_id
_entity_poly.type
_entity_poly.pdbx_seq_one_letter_code
_entity_poly.pdbx_strand_id
1 'polypeptide(L)'
;MSFAGLQKRLKNKAVATTTTTSTPPSSDAKPDTKESSSSVYDVAAREARANHEERKRQRSPHDKENTAYNPTINERNGPADMPSDQPSVEKASSKTLTETEFLERRHLAEEVVLQCAEAMSRNMELAATSIDKIDIKKESEVYEMSGLPLPLCQFLEQRLQRSSDATATLISTCEEEEHNLVSALRSSSNLPILFPPQVEDFVTTLRTLWLALCWHWVIALRGKEGNEVSENGWSYNVYLLSRHALPITVRNTRGREVALALQAWQEAYRVRQNMLDFLAYILHDMGVVLRFSGDDASKGDENLRIVPPKIADSIFCMVQHLRRRDFTEVRQAYVELTMGTANWKLGLFSGGEVHMRRSMERIERRRIEHLLHNERAVRLLHVLRELIEFVQKNEVTLLHTGIFAREKSMKEHSS
;
A
#
# COMPACT_ATOMS: atom_id res chain seq x y z
N MET A 1 -26.52 18.69 -3.37
CA MET A 1 -26.56 19.90 -4.23
C MET A 1 -25.66 19.65 -5.42
N SER A 2 -26.12 19.93 -6.65
CA SER A 2 -25.27 19.83 -7.84
C SER A 2 -24.28 21.00 -7.90
N PHE A 3 -23.12 20.82 -8.55
CA PHE A 3 -22.13 21.88 -8.77
C PHE A 3 -22.75 23.11 -9.46
N ALA A 4 -23.64 22.89 -10.44
CA ALA A 4 -24.40 23.95 -11.09
C ALA A 4 -25.31 24.72 -10.11
N GLY A 5 -25.93 24.03 -9.16
CA GLY A 5 -26.75 24.65 -8.11
C GLY A 5 -25.91 25.51 -7.14
N LEU A 6 -24.72 25.05 -6.78
CA LEU A 6 -23.76 25.81 -5.98
C LEU A 6 -23.30 27.07 -6.73
N GLN A 7 -22.92 26.92 -8.00
CA GLN A 7 -22.48 28.04 -8.83
C GLN A 7 -23.59 29.10 -9.00
N LYS A 8 -24.86 28.68 -9.18
CA LYS A 8 -26.01 29.58 -9.24
C LYS A 8 -26.24 30.32 -7.92
N ARG A 9 -26.13 29.64 -6.76
CA ARG A 9 -26.23 30.30 -5.44
C ARG A 9 -25.12 31.32 -5.23
N LEU A 10 -23.88 30.97 -5.57
CA LEU A 10 -22.73 31.87 -5.43
C LEU A 10 -22.87 33.11 -6.34
N LYS A 11 -23.31 32.93 -7.59
CA LYS A 11 -23.61 34.04 -8.51
C LYS A 11 -24.72 34.96 -7.96
N ASN A 12 -25.85 34.40 -7.52
CA ASN A 12 -26.95 35.18 -6.95
C ASN A 12 -26.51 36.00 -5.72
N LYS A 13 -25.63 35.43 -4.88
CA LYS A 13 -25.11 36.09 -3.68
C LYS A 13 -24.09 37.18 -4.01
N ALA A 14 -23.26 36.98 -5.03
CA ALA A 14 -22.37 38.02 -5.55
C ALA A 14 -23.18 39.23 -6.04
N VAL A 15 -24.27 39.01 -6.79
CA VAL A 15 -25.17 40.07 -7.27
C VAL A 15 -25.84 40.82 -6.10
N ALA A 16 -26.30 40.11 -5.07
CA ALA A 16 -26.91 40.74 -3.90
C ALA A 16 -25.93 41.64 -3.11
N THR A 17 -24.64 41.30 -3.12
CA THR A 17 -23.61 42.08 -2.42
C THR A 17 -23.31 43.40 -3.14
N THR A 18 -23.45 43.45 -4.47
CA THR A 18 -23.30 44.70 -5.23
C THR A 18 -24.46 45.69 -5.05
N THR A 19 -25.66 45.24 -4.63
CA THR A 19 -26.84 46.13 -4.54
C THR A 19 -26.89 46.98 -3.27
N THR A 20 -26.02 46.75 -2.28
CA THR A 20 -26.09 47.45 -0.98
C THR A 20 -25.00 48.50 -0.75
N THR A 21 -24.28 48.89 -1.81
CA THR A 21 -23.26 49.95 -1.70
C THR A 21 -23.44 50.97 -2.82
N SER A 22 -23.38 52.25 -2.43
CA SER A 22 -23.26 53.49 -3.22
C SER A 22 -24.51 54.07 -3.91
N THR A 23 -25.12 55.02 -3.20
CA THR A 23 -25.18 56.47 -3.48
C THR A 23 -24.78 56.97 -4.90
N PRO A 24 -25.55 57.90 -5.53
CA PRO A 24 -25.43 58.28 -6.95
C PRO A 24 -24.59 59.58 -7.16
N PRO A 25 -24.49 60.17 -8.38
CA PRO A 25 -23.55 59.78 -9.44
C PRO A 25 -22.69 60.95 -9.99
N SER A 26 -21.54 60.68 -10.61
CA SER A 26 -20.96 61.59 -11.63
C SER A 26 -20.04 60.89 -12.64
N SER A 27 -20.36 61.14 -13.91
CA SER A 27 -19.54 61.08 -15.15
C SER A 27 -18.93 59.76 -15.64
N ASP A 28 -19.59 59.21 -16.67
CA ASP A 28 -19.04 58.76 -17.96
C ASP A 28 -17.67 58.08 -18.01
N ALA A 29 -17.69 56.75 -17.96
CA ALA A 29 -16.84 55.91 -18.81
C ALA A 29 -17.44 54.49 -18.88
N LYS A 30 -17.79 54.04 -20.09
CA LYS A 30 -18.19 52.65 -20.40
C LYS A 30 -17.06 51.67 -20.01
N PRO A 31 -17.29 50.69 -19.12
CA PRO A 31 -16.38 49.56 -18.99
C PRO A 31 -17.05 48.29 -19.52
N ASP A 32 -16.39 47.65 -20.48
CA ASP A 32 -16.73 46.34 -20.99
C ASP A 32 -16.76 45.30 -19.87
N THR A 33 -17.94 44.74 -19.62
CA THR A 33 -18.21 43.74 -18.58
C THR A 33 -17.61 42.38 -18.96
N LYS A 34 -16.28 42.24 -18.88
CA LYS A 34 -15.66 40.92 -18.75
C LYS A 34 -15.78 40.50 -17.28
N GLU A 35 -16.86 39.79 -16.97
CA GLU A 35 -17.11 39.14 -15.68
C GLU A 35 -15.90 38.28 -15.28
N SER A 36 -15.03 38.84 -14.43
CA SER A 36 -13.88 38.13 -13.87
C SER A 36 -14.38 36.96 -13.03
N SER A 37 -13.99 35.75 -13.44
CA SER A 37 -14.19 34.49 -12.70
C SER A 37 -13.58 34.50 -11.29
N SER A 38 -12.75 35.49 -10.94
CA SER A 38 -12.17 35.62 -9.59
C SER A 38 -13.24 35.91 -8.52
N SER A 39 -14.33 36.60 -8.89
CA SER A 39 -15.40 36.96 -7.94
C SER A 39 -16.05 35.72 -7.28
N VAL A 40 -16.25 34.64 -8.03
CA VAL A 40 -16.92 33.44 -7.50
C VAL A 40 -16.03 32.69 -6.52
N TYR A 41 -14.72 32.61 -6.79
CA TYR A 41 -13.76 31.96 -5.89
C TYR A 41 -13.61 32.71 -4.56
N ASP A 42 -13.58 34.04 -4.60
CA ASP A 42 -13.47 34.85 -3.38
C ASP A 42 -14.70 34.71 -2.48
N VAL A 43 -15.90 34.64 -3.08
CA VAL A 43 -17.15 34.40 -2.34
C VAL A 43 -17.15 32.99 -1.73
N ALA A 44 -16.72 31.97 -2.47
CA ALA A 44 -16.65 30.59 -1.97
C ALA A 44 -15.63 30.45 -0.82
N ALA A 45 -14.46 31.06 -0.94
CA ALA A 45 -13.44 31.06 0.11
C ALA A 45 -13.92 31.77 1.39
N ARG A 46 -14.67 32.87 1.24
CA ARG A 46 -15.27 33.60 2.37
C ARG A 46 -16.34 32.78 3.08
N GLU A 47 -17.18 32.07 2.32
CA GLU A 47 -18.21 31.17 2.87
C GLU A 47 -17.63 29.94 3.56
N ALA A 48 -16.54 29.37 3.03
CA ALA A 48 -15.82 28.27 3.66
C ALA A 48 -15.24 28.68 5.03
N ARG A 49 -14.65 29.88 5.11
CA ARG A 49 -14.13 30.42 6.38
C ARG A 49 -15.23 30.69 7.40
N ALA A 50 -16.35 31.29 6.99
CA ALA A 50 -17.48 31.55 7.87
C ALA A 50 -18.07 30.25 8.46
N ASN A 51 -18.25 29.23 7.62
CA ASN A 51 -18.76 27.92 8.06
C ASN A 51 -17.76 27.17 8.95
N HIS A 52 -16.45 27.35 8.75
CA HIS A 52 -15.43 26.71 9.59
C HIS A 52 -15.46 27.25 11.03
N GLU A 53 -15.60 28.57 11.19
CA GLU A 53 -15.75 29.20 12.51
C GLU A 53 -17.05 28.78 13.20
N GLU A 54 -18.16 28.69 12.47
CA GLU A 54 -19.44 28.27 13.05
C GLU A 54 -19.43 26.80 13.51
N ARG A 55 -18.67 25.93 12.83
CA ARG A 55 -18.47 24.52 13.22
C ARG A 55 -17.55 24.33 14.43
N LYS A 56 -16.82 25.37 14.88
CA LYS A 56 -16.03 25.30 16.12
C LYS A 56 -16.86 25.48 17.40
N ARG A 57 -18.19 25.49 17.32
CA ARG A 57 -19.05 25.54 18.51
C ARG A 57 -18.86 24.29 19.40
N GLN A 58 -18.19 24.56 20.52
CA GLN A 58 -18.29 23.93 21.84
C GLN A 58 -18.12 22.41 21.90
N ARG A 59 -16.86 21.97 21.95
CA ARG A 59 -16.52 20.83 22.80
C ARG A 59 -16.94 21.16 24.25
N SER A 60 -17.54 20.18 24.91
CA SER A 60 -18.18 20.24 26.23
C SER A 60 -17.48 21.16 27.24
N PRO A 61 -18.23 21.86 28.13
CA PRO A 61 -17.65 22.73 29.14
C PRO A 61 -16.63 21.98 29.99
N HIS A 62 -15.45 22.59 30.10
CA HIS A 62 -14.37 22.15 30.95
C HIS A 62 -14.86 22.11 32.40
N ASP A 63 -15.03 20.91 32.95
CA ASP A 63 -15.23 20.73 34.39
C ASP A 63 -14.02 21.32 35.10
N LYS A 64 -14.25 22.44 35.80
CA LYS A 64 -13.30 23.07 36.70
C LYS A 64 -13.15 22.15 37.91
N GLU A 65 -12.18 21.26 37.88
CA GLU A 65 -11.74 20.58 39.09
C GLU A 65 -11.12 21.59 40.04
N ASN A 66 -11.91 21.93 41.06
CA ASN A 66 -11.50 22.69 42.22
C ASN A 66 -10.36 21.96 42.93
N THR A 67 -9.15 22.49 42.82
CA THR A 67 -8.06 22.27 43.78
C THR A 67 -8.45 22.86 45.13
N ALA A 68 -9.24 22.12 45.91
CA ALA A 68 -9.49 22.39 47.31
C ALA A 68 -8.41 21.69 48.14
N TYR A 69 -7.45 22.50 48.56
CA TYR A 69 -6.47 22.24 49.60
C TYR A 69 -7.18 21.77 50.88
N ASN A 70 -6.82 20.60 51.42
CA ASN A 70 -7.14 20.22 52.79
C ASN A 70 -5.90 19.59 53.44
N PRO A 71 -5.39 20.18 54.54
CA PRO A 71 -4.15 19.75 55.16
C PRO A 71 -4.39 18.77 56.32
N THR A 72 -3.38 17.92 56.52
CA THR A 72 -2.88 17.37 57.79
C THR A 72 -3.69 16.42 58.68
N ILE A 73 -3.02 15.29 58.95
CA ILE A 73 -2.90 14.56 60.23
C ILE A 73 -4.05 13.63 60.61
N ASN A 74 -3.81 12.33 60.48
CA ASN A 74 -3.68 11.46 61.65
C ASN A 74 -3.05 10.11 61.30
N GLU A 75 -1.97 9.80 62.02
CA GLU A 75 -1.38 8.48 62.16
C GLU A 75 -2.42 7.49 62.70
N ARG A 76 -2.51 6.30 62.10
CA ARG A 76 -2.83 5.09 62.87
C ARG A 76 -2.32 3.82 62.19
N ASN A 77 -1.45 3.15 62.93
CA ASN A 77 -0.87 1.85 62.66
C ASN A 77 -1.90 0.77 62.31
N GLY A 78 -1.55 -0.07 61.33
CA GLY A 78 -2.19 -1.36 61.06
C GLY A 78 -1.38 -2.16 60.05
N PRO A 79 -0.71 -3.26 60.44
CA PRO A 79 0.07 -4.10 59.53
C PRO A 79 -0.84 -5.18 58.93
N ALA A 80 -0.77 -5.37 57.62
CA ALA A 80 -1.21 -6.60 56.98
C ALA A 80 -0.47 -6.73 55.64
N ASP A 81 0.53 -7.60 55.66
CA ASP A 81 1.25 -8.12 54.51
C ASP A 81 0.26 -8.64 53.46
N MET A 82 0.32 -8.07 52.25
CA MET A 82 -0.16 -8.72 51.04
C MET A 82 0.91 -8.54 49.95
N PRO A 83 1.62 -9.61 49.57
CA PRO A 83 2.62 -9.56 48.51
C PRO A 83 1.89 -9.45 47.17
N SER A 84 1.80 -8.24 46.65
CA SER A 84 1.39 -7.99 45.27
C SER A 84 2.63 -8.08 44.37
N ASP A 85 2.98 -9.31 43.99
CA ASP A 85 3.91 -9.59 42.90
C ASP A 85 3.26 -9.19 41.57
N GLN A 86 3.28 -7.89 41.28
CA GLN A 86 2.96 -7.39 39.96
C GLN A 86 4.27 -7.40 39.17
N PRO A 87 4.43 -8.29 38.16
CA PRO A 87 5.64 -8.30 37.35
C PRO A 87 5.76 -6.92 36.69
N SER A 88 6.84 -6.22 37.04
CA SER A 88 7.22 -4.96 36.42
C SER A 88 7.25 -5.18 34.92
N VAL A 89 6.30 -4.57 34.22
CA VAL A 89 6.32 -4.45 32.76
C VAL A 89 7.54 -3.60 32.44
N GLU A 90 8.70 -4.25 32.34
CA GLU A 90 9.90 -3.67 31.75
C GLU A 90 9.49 -3.24 30.35
N LYS A 91 9.22 -1.94 30.20
CA LYS A 91 9.10 -1.30 28.90
C LYS A 91 10.43 -1.58 28.22
N ALA A 92 10.48 -2.61 27.38
CA ALA A 92 11.61 -2.92 26.53
C ALA A 92 11.87 -1.66 25.70
N SER A 93 12.77 -0.81 26.18
CA SER A 93 13.18 0.38 25.46
C SER A 93 13.78 -0.13 24.18
N SER A 94 13.12 0.12 23.06
CA SER A 94 13.60 -0.31 21.75
C SER A 94 15.02 0.24 21.57
N LYS A 95 16.00 -0.68 21.55
CA LYS A 95 17.41 -0.34 21.40
C LYS A 95 17.54 0.47 20.11
N THR A 96 17.90 1.75 20.26
CA THR A 96 18.19 2.60 19.09
C THR A 96 19.51 2.12 18.51
N LEU A 97 19.52 1.82 17.22
CA LEU A 97 20.72 1.40 16.52
C LEU A 97 21.72 2.55 16.48
N THR A 98 22.99 2.23 16.64
CA THR A 98 24.08 3.16 16.34
C THR A 98 24.10 3.47 14.83
N GLU A 99 24.73 4.58 14.44
CA GLU A 99 24.84 4.96 13.02
C GLU A 99 25.53 3.87 12.19
N THR A 100 26.57 3.26 12.74
CA THR A 100 27.31 2.16 12.10
C THR A 100 26.41 0.93 11.93
N GLU A 101 25.72 0.48 12.97
CA GLU A 101 24.77 -0.64 12.89
C GLU A 101 23.64 -0.35 11.87
N PHE A 102 23.12 0.87 11.85
CA PHE A 102 22.09 1.28 10.89
C PHE A 102 22.60 1.20 9.45
N LEU A 103 23.78 1.76 9.18
CA LEU A 103 24.38 1.77 7.85
C LEU A 103 24.71 0.36 7.36
N GLU A 104 25.23 -0.50 8.24
CA GLU A 104 25.48 -1.92 7.95
C GLU A 104 24.19 -2.66 7.60
N ARG A 105 23.13 -2.50 8.40
CA ARG A 105 21.82 -3.12 8.12
C ARG A 105 21.22 -2.63 6.80
N ARG A 106 21.35 -1.34 6.51
CA ARG A 106 20.87 -0.75 5.26
C ARG A 106 21.64 -1.29 4.06
N HIS A 107 22.97 -1.29 4.14
CA HIS A 107 23.83 -1.80 3.06
C HIS A 107 23.55 -3.28 2.79
N LEU A 108 23.42 -4.09 3.84
CA LEU A 108 23.06 -5.49 3.71
C LEU A 108 21.71 -5.67 3.00
N ALA A 109 20.69 -4.91 3.41
CA ALA A 109 19.37 -4.96 2.77
C ALA A 109 19.44 -4.57 1.29
N GLU A 110 20.18 -3.52 0.96
CA GLU A 110 20.35 -3.10 -0.43
C GLU A 110 21.06 -4.17 -1.27
N GLU A 111 22.19 -4.70 -0.79
CA GLU A 111 22.99 -5.73 -1.45
C GLU A 111 22.15 -6.99 -1.71
N VAL A 112 21.49 -7.52 -0.68
CA VAL A 112 20.77 -8.79 -0.77
C VAL A 112 19.51 -8.65 -1.61
N VAL A 113 18.74 -7.57 -1.47
CA VAL A 113 17.52 -7.37 -2.26
C VAL A 113 17.87 -7.15 -3.74
N LEU A 114 18.97 -6.46 -4.05
CA LEU A 114 19.48 -6.34 -5.41
C LEU A 114 19.90 -7.70 -5.99
N GLN A 115 20.65 -8.50 -5.24
CA GLN A 115 21.02 -9.86 -5.63
C GLN A 115 19.78 -10.74 -5.88
N CYS A 116 18.75 -10.61 -5.04
CA CYS A 116 17.47 -11.30 -5.21
C CYS A 116 16.76 -10.86 -6.49
N ALA A 117 16.74 -9.56 -6.78
CA ALA A 117 16.19 -9.02 -8.02
C ALA A 117 16.91 -9.63 -9.23
N GLU A 118 18.24 -9.54 -9.28
CA GLU A 118 19.06 -10.06 -10.38
C GLU A 118 18.94 -11.58 -10.57
N ALA A 119 18.89 -12.34 -9.46
CA ALA A 119 18.67 -13.78 -9.51
C ALA A 119 17.28 -14.10 -10.06
N MET A 120 16.25 -13.37 -9.65
CA MET A 120 14.88 -13.56 -10.15
C MET A 120 14.77 -13.18 -11.63
N SER A 121 15.41 -12.08 -12.06
CA SER A 121 15.49 -11.67 -13.46
C SER A 121 16.07 -12.78 -14.34
N ARG A 122 17.19 -13.38 -13.93
CA ARG A 122 17.80 -14.51 -14.65
C ARG A 122 16.87 -15.73 -14.70
N ASN A 123 16.18 -16.03 -13.61
CA ASN A 123 15.24 -17.16 -13.55
C ASN A 123 14.01 -16.95 -14.44
N MET A 124 13.57 -15.70 -14.62
CA MET A 124 12.46 -15.38 -15.53
C MET A 124 12.84 -15.54 -17.01
N GLU A 125 14.13 -15.53 -17.37
CA GLU A 125 14.60 -15.76 -18.74
C GLU A 125 14.71 -17.26 -19.10
N LEU A 126 14.93 -18.14 -18.12
CA LEU A 126 15.19 -19.57 -18.33
C LEU A 126 13.92 -20.44 -18.42
N ALA A 127 12.75 -19.92 -18.05
CA ALA A 127 11.52 -20.72 -17.96
C ALA A 127 10.97 -21.07 -19.35
N ALA A 128 11.25 -22.29 -19.85
CA ALA A 128 10.64 -22.79 -21.11
C ALA A 128 10.61 -24.33 -21.28
N THR A 129 10.71 -25.14 -20.23
CA THR A 129 10.51 -26.60 -20.38
C THR A 129 9.48 -27.10 -19.36
N SER A 130 8.55 -27.93 -19.85
CA SER A 130 7.45 -28.52 -19.08
C SER A 130 7.85 -29.92 -18.61
N ILE A 131 7.45 -30.31 -17.40
CA ILE A 131 7.51 -31.69 -16.91
C ILE A 131 6.08 -32.18 -16.71
N ASP A 132 5.77 -33.36 -17.26
CA ASP A 132 4.38 -33.82 -17.39
C ASP A 132 3.78 -34.45 -16.13
N LYS A 133 4.54 -34.73 -15.06
CA LYS A 133 4.01 -35.25 -13.78
C LYS A 133 5.07 -35.27 -12.67
N ILE A 134 4.73 -34.71 -11.51
CA ILE A 134 5.48 -34.86 -10.25
C ILE A 134 4.46 -35.22 -9.16
N ASP A 135 4.70 -36.34 -8.45
CA ASP A 135 3.92 -36.74 -7.26
C ASP A 135 4.45 -35.95 -6.06
N ILE A 136 3.67 -34.97 -5.60
CA ILE A 136 4.06 -34.00 -4.58
C ILE A 136 3.58 -34.49 -3.22
N LYS A 137 4.49 -34.71 -2.28
CA LYS A 137 4.19 -35.20 -0.91
C LYS A 137 4.63 -34.24 0.19
N LYS A 138 5.47 -33.25 -0.09
CA LYS A 138 6.08 -32.40 0.95
C LYS A 138 5.89 -30.92 0.70
N GLU A 139 5.69 -30.14 1.76
CA GLU A 139 5.59 -28.68 1.69
C GLU A 139 6.84 -28.03 1.11
N SER A 140 8.02 -28.65 1.29
CA SER A 140 9.26 -28.22 0.66
C SER A 140 9.17 -28.14 -0.87
N GLU A 141 8.40 -29.03 -1.49
CA GLU A 141 8.24 -29.09 -2.94
C GLU A 141 7.40 -27.90 -3.45
N VAL A 142 6.45 -27.39 -2.65
CA VAL A 142 5.68 -26.17 -2.97
C VAL A 142 6.61 -24.96 -3.05
N TYR A 143 7.57 -24.85 -2.11
CA TYR A 143 8.52 -23.75 -2.10
C TYR A 143 9.48 -23.83 -3.29
N GLU A 144 9.96 -25.02 -3.60
CA GLU A 144 10.78 -25.27 -4.80
C GLU A 144 10.04 -24.89 -6.08
N MET A 145 8.77 -25.29 -6.23
CA MET A 145 7.96 -24.95 -7.41
C MET A 145 7.65 -23.46 -7.56
N SER A 146 7.52 -22.72 -6.46
CA SER A 146 7.30 -21.26 -6.50
C SER A 146 8.45 -20.53 -7.24
N GLY A 147 9.66 -21.09 -7.19
CA GLY A 147 10.89 -20.43 -7.62
C GLY A 147 11.28 -19.19 -6.80
N LEU A 148 10.61 -18.95 -5.67
CA LEU A 148 11.02 -17.95 -4.69
C LEU A 148 12.15 -18.52 -3.80
N PRO A 149 13.00 -17.67 -3.22
CA PRO A 149 13.99 -18.11 -2.24
C PRO A 149 13.32 -18.82 -1.05
N LEU A 150 13.88 -19.94 -0.60
CA LEU A 150 13.33 -20.70 0.53
C LEU A 150 13.12 -19.86 1.81
N PRO A 151 14.05 -18.98 2.23
CA PRO A 151 13.83 -18.12 3.39
C PRO A 151 12.62 -17.18 3.23
N LEU A 152 12.33 -16.75 1.99
CA LEU A 152 11.13 -15.95 1.72
C LEU A 152 9.87 -16.79 1.88
N CYS A 153 9.83 -18.00 1.34
CA CYS A 153 8.68 -18.89 1.49
C CYS A 153 8.35 -19.17 2.96
N GLN A 154 9.36 -19.49 3.76
CA GLN A 154 9.22 -19.71 5.20
C GLN A 154 8.72 -18.45 5.92
N PHE A 155 9.25 -17.28 5.57
CA PHE A 155 8.81 -16.00 6.12
C PHE A 155 7.35 -15.69 5.76
N LEU A 156 6.94 -15.93 4.51
CA LEU A 156 5.56 -15.72 4.05
C LEU A 156 4.58 -16.65 4.77
N GLU A 157 4.94 -17.92 4.97
CA GLU A 157 4.14 -18.86 5.73
C GLU A 157 3.99 -18.45 7.21
N GLN A 158 5.09 -18.03 7.85
CA GLN A 158 5.04 -17.48 9.20
C GLN A 158 4.13 -16.27 9.30
N ARG A 159 4.08 -15.42 8.26
CA ARG A 159 3.15 -14.27 8.23
C ARG A 159 1.69 -14.70 8.15
N LEU A 160 1.36 -15.77 7.43
CA LEU A 160 -0.02 -16.29 7.39
C LEU A 160 -0.48 -16.84 8.74
N GLN A 161 0.44 -17.45 9.49
CA GLN A 161 0.15 -18.01 10.81
C GLN A 161 -0.09 -16.94 11.88
N ARG A 162 0.34 -15.68 11.64
CA ARG A 162 0.03 -14.58 12.54
C ARG A 162 -1.46 -14.28 12.48
N SER A 163 -2.15 -14.53 13.59
CA SER A 163 -3.55 -14.15 13.76
C SER A 163 -3.75 -12.69 13.36
N SER A 164 -4.79 -12.41 12.56
CA SER A 164 -5.12 -11.06 12.06
C SER A 164 -5.14 -9.99 13.15
N ASP A 165 -5.45 -10.40 14.38
CA ASP A 165 -5.65 -9.53 15.53
C ASP A 165 -4.36 -8.94 16.09
N ALA A 166 -3.18 -9.41 15.66
CA ALA A 166 -1.89 -8.82 16.00
C ALA A 166 -1.61 -7.51 15.21
N THR A 167 -2.65 -6.81 14.75
CA THR A 167 -2.61 -5.70 13.78
C THR A 167 -1.82 -4.48 14.26
N ALA A 168 -1.56 -4.39 15.57
CA ALA A 168 -0.71 -3.36 16.16
C ALA A 168 0.70 -3.88 16.48
N THR A 169 1.25 -4.75 15.62
CA THR A 169 2.68 -5.09 15.71
C THR A 169 3.49 -3.81 15.58
N LEU A 170 4.38 -3.57 16.54
CA LEU A 170 5.19 -2.36 16.55
C LEU A 170 6.02 -2.33 15.26
N ILE A 171 6.14 -1.18 14.61
CA ILE A 171 6.96 -1.05 13.40
C ILE A 171 8.38 -1.61 13.63
N SER A 172 8.93 -1.48 14.84
CA SER A 172 10.23 -2.05 15.19
C SER A 172 10.31 -3.58 15.14
N THR A 173 9.23 -4.31 15.48
CA THR A 173 9.25 -5.78 15.43
C THR A 173 9.28 -6.24 13.99
N CYS A 174 8.46 -5.63 13.13
CA CYS A 174 8.43 -5.93 11.71
C CYS A 174 9.75 -5.55 10.99
N GLU A 175 10.41 -4.45 11.40
CA GLU A 175 11.75 -4.09 10.87
C GLU A 175 12.83 -5.11 11.25
N GLU A 176 12.78 -5.68 12.47
CA GLU A 176 13.73 -6.73 12.88
C GLU A 176 13.49 -8.04 12.11
N GLU A 177 12.22 -8.40 11.89
CA GLU A 177 11.85 -9.56 11.09
C GLU A 177 12.27 -9.41 9.63
N GLU A 178 12.11 -8.21 9.03
CA GLU A 178 12.64 -7.91 7.70
C GLU A 178 14.17 -8.04 7.66
N HIS A 179 14.86 -7.57 8.70
CA HIS A 179 16.32 -7.71 8.79
C HIS A 179 16.75 -9.18 8.90
N ASN A 180 16.02 -10.00 9.65
CA ASN A 180 16.25 -11.45 9.75
C ASN A 180 16.00 -12.14 8.41
N LEU A 181 14.92 -11.78 7.71
CA LEU A 181 14.64 -12.26 6.35
C LEU A 181 15.79 -11.93 5.40
N VAL A 182 16.20 -10.66 5.35
CA VAL A 182 17.31 -10.19 4.51
C VAL A 182 18.60 -10.97 4.84
N SER A 183 18.88 -11.19 6.12
CA SER A 183 20.07 -11.93 6.55
C SER A 183 20.02 -13.39 6.09
N ALA A 184 18.85 -14.04 6.16
CA ALA A 184 18.66 -15.40 5.68
C ALA A 184 18.71 -15.51 4.15
N LEU A 185 18.18 -14.51 3.43
CA LEU A 185 18.21 -14.44 1.97
C LEU A 185 19.64 -14.37 1.42
N ARG A 186 20.58 -13.77 2.16
CA ARG A 186 22.00 -13.70 1.76
C ARG A 186 22.61 -15.08 1.48
N SER A 187 22.21 -16.09 2.23
CA SER A 187 22.70 -17.46 2.08
C SER A 187 21.93 -18.31 1.06
N SER A 188 20.88 -17.76 0.44
CA SER A 188 20.00 -18.52 -0.45
C SER A 188 20.55 -18.56 -1.87
N SER A 189 20.75 -19.77 -2.42
CA SER A 189 20.95 -19.98 -3.85
C SER A 189 19.62 -20.30 -4.51
N ASN A 190 19.25 -19.54 -5.56
CA ASN A 190 18.06 -19.87 -6.34
C ASN A 190 18.42 -20.91 -7.41
N LEU A 191 17.76 -22.08 -7.39
CA LEU A 191 17.83 -23.01 -8.51
C LEU A 191 16.70 -22.76 -9.51
N PRO A 192 16.96 -22.82 -10.83
CA PRO A 192 15.93 -22.84 -11.84
C PRO A 192 15.16 -24.15 -11.76
N ILE A 193 13.83 -24.07 -11.63
CA ILE A 193 12.96 -25.23 -11.46
C ILE A 193 11.83 -25.16 -12.49
N LEU A 194 11.58 -26.30 -13.14
CA LEU A 194 10.44 -26.52 -14.03
C LEU A 194 9.19 -26.78 -13.17
N PHE A 195 8.06 -26.20 -13.56
CA PHE A 195 6.79 -26.35 -12.84
C PHE A 195 5.69 -26.87 -13.77
N PRO A 196 4.68 -27.58 -13.23
CA PRO A 196 3.52 -28.00 -13.99
C PRO A 196 2.73 -26.81 -14.58
N PRO A 197 2.06 -26.98 -15.73
CA PRO A 197 1.27 -25.90 -16.36
C PRO A 197 0.12 -25.40 -15.48
N GLN A 198 -0.37 -26.24 -14.55
CA GLN A 198 -1.50 -25.91 -13.67
C GLN A 198 -1.17 -24.82 -12.64
N VAL A 199 0.12 -24.61 -12.33
CA VAL A 199 0.58 -23.58 -11.38
C VAL A 199 1.37 -22.46 -12.05
N GLU A 200 1.48 -22.48 -13.37
CA GLU A 200 2.22 -21.46 -14.12
C GLU A 200 1.72 -20.05 -13.82
N ASP A 201 0.41 -19.88 -13.67
CA ASP A 201 -0.22 -18.60 -13.38
C ASP A 201 0.18 -18.06 -11.99
N PHE A 202 0.19 -18.93 -10.98
CA PHE A 202 0.63 -18.61 -9.63
C PHE A 202 2.12 -18.29 -9.59
N VAL A 203 2.95 -19.14 -10.19
CA VAL A 203 4.41 -18.97 -10.23
C VAL A 203 4.77 -17.67 -10.95
N THR A 204 4.14 -17.39 -12.09
CA THR A 204 4.36 -16.15 -12.85
C THR A 204 3.96 -14.93 -12.03
N THR A 205 2.81 -14.99 -11.34
CA THR A 205 2.33 -13.93 -10.46
C THR A 205 3.30 -13.67 -9.31
N LEU A 206 3.68 -14.72 -8.57
CA LEU A 206 4.62 -14.65 -7.44
C LEU A 206 5.97 -14.06 -7.86
N ARG A 207 6.58 -14.59 -8.92
CA ARG A 207 7.91 -14.14 -9.38
C ARG A 207 7.89 -12.71 -9.85
N THR A 208 6.89 -12.32 -10.64
CA THR A 208 6.79 -10.96 -11.18
C THR A 208 6.59 -9.94 -10.07
N LEU A 209 5.69 -10.23 -9.12
CA LEU A 209 5.40 -9.32 -8.01
C LEU A 209 6.55 -9.25 -7.01
N TRP A 210 7.24 -10.37 -6.74
CA TRP A 210 8.44 -10.37 -5.91
C TRP A 210 9.57 -9.55 -6.55
N LEU A 211 9.81 -9.72 -7.86
CA LEU A 211 10.80 -8.94 -8.60
C LEU A 211 10.47 -7.44 -8.56
N ALA A 212 9.20 -7.08 -8.81
CA ALA A 212 8.74 -5.69 -8.72
C ALA A 212 8.92 -5.13 -7.30
N LEU A 213 8.62 -5.93 -6.28
CA LEU A 213 8.80 -5.55 -4.88
C LEU A 213 10.29 -5.35 -4.52
N CYS A 214 11.20 -6.19 -5.03
CA CYS A 214 12.63 -6.03 -4.81
C CYS A 214 13.12 -4.68 -5.36
N TRP A 215 12.74 -4.33 -6.59
CA TRP A 215 13.10 -3.03 -7.16
C TRP A 215 12.49 -1.85 -6.42
N HIS A 216 11.22 -1.97 -6.01
CA HIS A 216 10.58 -0.97 -5.17
C HIS A 216 11.34 -0.78 -3.84
N TRP A 217 11.80 -1.87 -3.24
CA TRP A 217 12.55 -1.83 -1.99
C TRP A 217 13.95 -1.22 -2.18
N VAL A 218 14.71 -1.61 -3.21
CA VAL A 218 16.03 -1.01 -3.51
C VAL A 218 15.91 0.50 -3.74
N ILE A 219 14.94 0.94 -4.54
CA ILE A 219 14.72 2.37 -4.80
C ILE A 219 14.29 3.11 -3.53
N ALA A 220 13.50 2.49 -2.65
CA ALA A 220 13.15 3.09 -1.36
C ALA A 220 14.36 3.23 -0.42
N LEU A 221 15.29 2.27 -0.43
CA LEU A 221 16.52 2.32 0.36
C LEU A 221 17.47 3.41 -0.14
N ARG A 222 17.72 3.45 -1.45
CA ARG A 222 18.60 4.44 -2.12
C ARG A 222 18.01 5.84 -2.20
N GLY A 223 16.67 5.92 -2.21
CA GLY A 223 15.90 7.08 -2.58
C GLY A 223 16.14 7.57 -4.00
N LYS A 224 15.75 8.82 -4.26
CA LYS A 224 15.79 9.40 -5.61
C LYS A 224 17.22 9.80 -5.98
N GLU A 225 17.83 9.04 -6.88
CA GLU A 225 19.05 9.42 -7.61
C GLU A 225 18.77 10.72 -8.39
N GLY A 226 19.54 11.79 -8.14
CA GLY A 226 19.46 13.01 -8.95
C GLY A 226 19.69 14.35 -8.24
N ASN A 227 19.84 14.38 -6.91
CA ASN A 227 20.31 15.59 -6.22
C ASN A 227 21.61 15.27 -5.50
N GLU A 228 22.63 16.15 -5.65
CA GLU A 228 23.94 16.05 -4.98
C GLU A 228 23.84 15.94 -3.44
N VAL A 229 22.69 16.30 -2.87
CA VAL A 229 22.36 16.05 -1.47
C VAL A 229 21.80 14.63 -1.35
N SER A 230 22.70 13.67 -1.17
CA SER A 230 22.52 12.21 -1.10
C SER A 230 21.63 11.67 0.04
N GLU A 231 20.69 12.46 0.57
CA GLU A 231 19.81 12.06 1.67
C GLU A 231 18.36 11.73 1.27
N ASN A 232 18.09 11.63 -0.03
CA ASN A 232 16.83 11.03 -0.45
C ASN A 232 16.92 9.53 -0.17
N GLY A 233 16.05 8.95 0.67
CA GLY A 233 16.01 7.50 0.95
C GLY A 233 15.98 7.17 2.44
N TRP A 234 16.32 5.93 2.78
CA TRP A 234 16.41 5.49 4.18
C TRP A 234 17.76 5.87 4.76
N SER A 235 17.88 7.11 5.25
CA SER A 235 19.09 7.62 5.89
C SER A 235 19.01 7.54 7.42
N TYR A 236 20.15 7.67 8.10
CA TYR A 236 20.20 7.59 9.56
C TYR A 236 19.38 8.71 10.23
N ASN A 237 19.37 9.91 9.67
CA ASN A 237 18.51 11.01 10.14
C ASN A 237 17.02 10.65 10.06
N VAL A 238 16.60 9.98 8.98
CA VAL A 238 15.22 9.53 8.79
C VAL A 238 14.86 8.47 9.84
N TYR A 239 15.78 7.53 10.09
CA TYR A 239 15.65 6.56 11.18
C TYR A 239 15.56 7.22 12.56
N LEU A 240 16.45 8.16 12.88
CA LEU A 240 16.39 8.88 14.15
C LEU A 240 15.09 9.66 14.31
N LEU A 241 14.56 10.25 13.23
CA LEU A 241 13.25 10.91 13.25
C LEU A 241 12.12 9.91 13.53
N SER A 242 12.16 8.71 12.94
CA SER A 242 11.17 7.64 13.18
C SER A 242 11.18 7.15 14.63
N ARG A 243 12.33 7.29 15.32
CA ARG A 243 12.52 6.98 16.74
C ARG A 243 12.35 8.19 17.68
N HIS A 244 11.92 9.35 17.17
CA HIS A 244 11.84 10.60 17.92
C HIS A 244 13.17 11.06 18.55
N ALA A 245 14.30 10.59 18.02
CA ALA A 245 15.66 10.83 18.50
C ALA A 245 16.46 11.79 17.59
N LEU A 246 15.81 12.46 16.63
CA LEU A 246 16.49 13.40 15.74
C LEU A 246 17.07 14.60 16.51
N PRO A 247 18.39 14.89 16.39
CA PRO A 247 19.02 16.03 17.04
C PRO A 247 18.36 17.36 16.64
N ILE A 248 18.29 18.30 17.60
CA ILE A 248 17.66 19.61 17.41
C ILE A 248 18.35 20.41 16.29
N THR A 249 19.68 20.28 16.16
CA THR A 249 20.47 20.92 15.10
C THR A 249 19.99 20.49 13.72
N VAL A 250 19.84 19.19 13.48
CA VAL A 250 19.35 18.62 12.21
C VAL A 250 17.87 18.96 12.01
N ARG A 251 17.06 18.91 13.07
CA ARG A 251 15.65 19.30 13.01
C ARG A 251 15.47 20.76 12.55
N ASN A 252 16.34 21.66 13.00
CA ASN A 252 16.27 23.09 12.65
C ASN A 252 16.81 23.39 11.25
N THR A 253 17.85 22.71 10.80
CA THR A 253 18.46 22.98 9.48
C THR A 253 17.78 22.21 8.35
N ARG A 254 17.39 20.95 8.59
CA ARG A 254 16.94 20.02 7.55
C ARG A 254 15.72 19.19 7.95
N GLY A 255 15.05 19.54 9.05
CA GLY A 255 13.92 18.76 9.58
C GLY A 255 12.79 18.54 8.57
N ARG A 256 12.54 19.50 7.66
CA ARG A 256 11.55 19.34 6.59
C ARG A 256 11.93 18.26 5.59
N GLU A 257 13.19 18.23 5.15
CA GLU A 257 13.69 17.22 4.21
C GLU A 257 13.62 15.82 4.82
N VAL A 258 14.09 15.70 6.06
CA VAL A 258 14.06 14.42 6.81
C VAL A 258 12.62 13.96 7.05
N ALA A 259 11.68 14.87 7.32
CA ALA A 259 10.26 14.53 7.48
C ALA A 259 9.62 14.04 6.16
N LEU A 260 9.94 14.66 5.03
CA LEU A 260 9.45 14.21 3.72
C LEU A 260 10.03 12.84 3.35
N ALA A 261 11.32 12.62 3.63
CA ALA A 261 11.96 11.33 3.43
C ALA A 261 11.37 10.24 4.35
N LEU A 262 11.02 10.57 5.60
CA LEU A 262 10.33 9.66 6.51
C LEU A 262 8.94 9.28 5.98
N GLN A 263 8.17 10.25 5.48
CA GLN A 263 6.87 9.97 4.89
C GLN A 263 7.00 9.05 3.68
N ALA A 264 7.96 9.32 2.78
CA ALA A 264 8.22 8.48 1.62
C ALA A 264 8.63 7.05 2.02
N TRP A 265 9.47 6.91 3.05
CA TRP A 265 9.84 5.60 3.58
C TRP A 265 8.65 4.87 4.20
N GLN A 266 7.82 5.54 5.00
CA GLN A 266 6.64 4.95 5.63
C GLN A 266 5.64 4.46 4.58
N GLU A 267 5.46 5.21 3.49
CA GLU A 267 4.64 4.81 2.35
C GLU A 267 5.23 3.56 1.68
N ALA A 268 6.53 3.56 1.35
CA ALA A 268 7.20 2.42 0.75
C ALA A 268 7.20 1.18 1.67
N TYR A 269 7.37 1.38 2.97
CA TYR A 269 7.30 0.35 3.99
C TYR A 269 5.92 -0.29 4.05
N ARG A 270 4.85 0.53 4.04
CA ARG A 270 3.46 0.04 4.01
C ARG A 270 3.19 -0.77 2.74
N VAL A 271 3.63 -0.29 1.57
CA VAL A 271 3.52 -1.03 0.31
C VAL A 271 4.21 -2.38 0.44
N ARG A 272 5.45 -2.42 0.94
CA ARG A 272 6.21 -3.66 1.13
C ARG A 272 5.51 -4.65 2.05
N GLN A 273 5.04 -4.21 3.22
CA GLN A 273 4.36 -5.07 4.18
C GLN A 273 3.05 -5.66 3.61
N ASN A 274 2.21 -4.84 2.98
CA ASN A 274 0.98 -5.32 2.35
C ASN A 274 1.27 -6.26 1.17
N MET A 275 2.35 -6.02 0.42
CA MET A 275 2.74 -6.87 -0.71
C MET A 275 3.26 -8.23 -0.23
N LEU A 276 4.02 -8.26 0.88
CA LEU A 276 4.43 -9.52 1.52
C LEU A 276 3.21 -10.32 1.99
N ASP A 277 2.20 -9.68 2.58
CA ASP A 277 0.96 -10.37 2.95
C ASP A 277 0.23 -10.94 1.72
N PHE A 278 0.19 -10.19 0.61
CA PHE A 278 -0.41 -10.67 -0.62
C PHE A 278 0.35 -11.86 -1.22
N LEU A 279 1.68 -11.77 -1.29
CA LEU A 279 2.52 -12.88 -1.77
C LEU A 279 2.30 -14.13 -0.93
N ALA A 280 2.12 -13.98 0.38
CA ALA A 280 1.84 -15.09 1.27
C ALA A 280 0.53 -15.80 0.90
N TYR A 281 -0.52 -15.05 0.58
CA TYR A 281 -1.79 -15.64 0.12
C TYR A 281 -1.68 -16.38 -1.20
N ILE A 282 -1.01 -15.78 -2.19
CA ILE A 282 -0.81 -16.44 -3.48
C ILE A 282 0.02 -17.72 -3.31
N LEU A 283 1.04 -17.71 -2.43
CA LEU A 283 1.85 -18.87 -2.11
C LEU A 283 1.03 -19.98 -1.42
N HIS A 284 0.17 -19.61 -0.47
CA HIS A 284 -0.75 -20.55 0.19
C HIS A 284 -1.68 -21.21 -0.82
N ASP A 285 -2.35 -20.42 -1.66
CA ASP A 285 -3.33 -20.93 -2.61
C ASP A 285 -2.68 -21.81 -3.68
N MET A 286 -1.47 -21.47 -4.11
CA MET A 286 -0.65 -22.36 -4.95
C MET A 286 -0.40 -23.70 -4.26
N GLY A 287 -0.06 -23.69 -2.96
CA GLY A 287 0.10 -24.90 -2.16
C GLY A 287 -1.18 -25.74 -2.03
N VAL A 288 -2.35 -25.10 -1.95
CA VAL A 288 -3.65 -25.77 -1.98
C VAL A 288 -3.85 -26.44 -3.34
N VAL A 289 -3.68 -25.71 -4.45
CA VAL A 289 -3.84 -26.25 -5.82
C VAL A 289 -2.94 -27.47 -6.04
N LEU A 290 -1.68 -27.40 -5.60
CA LEU A 290 -0.71 -28.49 -5.77
C LEU A 290 -1.09 -29.76 -4.98
N ARG A 291 -1.63 -29.60 -3.77
CA ARG A 291 -2.04 -30.75 -2.93
C ARG A 291 -3.27 -31.46 -3.48
N PHE A 292 -4.19 -30.75 -4.14
CA PHE A 292 -5.47 -31.31 -4.59
C PHE A 292 -5.55 -31.60 -6.09
N SER A 293 -4.54 -31.25 -6.90
CA SER A 293 -4.52 -31.50 -8.35
C SER A 293 -4.65 -32.99 -8.74
N GLY A 294 -4.40 -33.92 -7.80
CA GLY A 294 -4.53 -35.36 -8.03
C GLY A 294 -5.88 -35.99 -7.64
N ASP A 295 -6.78 -35.27 -6.96
CA ASP A 295 -7.96 -35.86 -6.34
C ASP A 295 -9.25 -35.42 -7.06
N ASP A 296 -10.08 -36.36 -7.52
CA ASP A 296 -11.31 -36.12 -8.31
C ASP A 296 -12.42 -35.32 -7.54
N ALA A 297 -12.13 -34.82 -6.34
CA ALA A 297 -13.04 -34.09 -5.47
C ALA A 297 -13.18 -32.59 -5.84
N SER A 298 -13.53 -32.30 -7.09
CA SER A 298 -13.42 -30.98 -7.75
C SER A 298 -14.26 -29.82 -7.18
N LYS A 299 -15.08 -30.01 -6.14
CA LYS A 299 -16.01 -28.96 -5.65
C LYS A 299 -15.79 -28.53 -4.21
N GLY A 300 -15.15 -29.36 -3.38
CA GLY A 300 -14.79 -28.96 -2.01
C GLY A 300 -13.57 -28.03 -1.97
N ASP A 301 -12.70 -28.15 -2.98
CA ASP A 301 -11.36 -27.60 -3.04
C ASP A 301 -11.30 -26.06 -3.15
N GLU A 302 -12.24 -25.44 -3.89
CA GLU A 302 -12.25 -23.98 -4.09
C GLU A 302 -12.44 -23.20 -2.77
N ASN A 303 -13.04 -23.81 -1.75
CA ASN A 303 -13.28 -23.16 -0.45
C ASN A 303 -12.02 -23.06 0.43
N LEU A 304 -10.94 -23.79 0.10
CA LEU A 304 -9.69 -23.74 0.86
C LEU A 304 -8.77 -22.59 0.40
N ARG A 305 -9.02 -22.03 -0.79
CA ARG A 305 -8.26 -20.89 -1.30
C ARG A 305 -8.69 -19.62 -0.58
N ILE A 306 -7.71 -18.80 -0.22
CA ILE A 306 -7.93 -17.48 0.39
C ILE A 306 -8.42 -16.50 -0.67
N VAL A 307 -7.84 -16.56 -1.87
CA VAL A 307 -8.19 -15.75 -3.03
C VAL A 307 -9.13 -16.54 -3.94
N PRO A 308 -10.36 -16.06 -4.19
CA PRO A 308 -11.26 -16.74 -5.10
C PRO A 308 -10.67 -16.83 -6.52
N PRO A 309 -10.93 -17.92 -7.26
CA PRO A 309 -10.25 -18.24 -8.52
C PRO A 309 -10.40 -17.13 -9.57
N LYS A 310 -11.59 -16.53 -9.70
CA LYS A 310 -11.81 -15.43 -10.67
C LYS A 310 -10.94 -14.20 -10.41
N ILE A 311 -10.65 -13.92 -9.14
CA ILE A 311 -9.80 -12.80 -8.75
C ILE A 311 -8.35 -13.16 -9.04
N ALA A 312 -7.92 -14.40 -8.75
CA ALA A 312 -6.61 -14.91 -9.11
C ALA A 312 -6.36 -14.82 -10.63
N ASP A 313 -7.32 -15.25 -11.46
CA ASP A 313 -7.24 -15.15 -12.93
C ASP A 313 -7.10 -13.69 -13.39
N SER A 314 -7.85 -12.78 -12.75
CA SER A 314 -7.79 -11.35 -13.06
C SER A 314 -6.43 -10.74 -12.66
N ILE A 315 -5.89 -11.12 -11.50
CA ILE A 315 -4.55 -10.72 -11.05
C ILE A 315 -3.49 -11.24 -12.04
N PHE A 316 -3.58 -12.50 -12.46
CA PHE A 316 -2.67 -13.07 -13.42
C PHE A 316 -2.72 -12.32 -14.77
N CYS A 317 -3.93 -12.02 -15.25
CA CYS A 317 -4.12 -11.21 -16.46
C CYS A 317 -3.45 -9.83 -16.33
N MET A 318 -3.64 -9.14 -15.19
CA MET A 318 -2.95 -7.88 -14.90
C MET A 318 -1.42 -8.04 -14.92
N VAL A 319 -0.89 -9.12 -14.33
CA VAL A 319 0.55 -9.41 -14.34
C VAL A 319 1.04 -9.66 -15.76
N GLN A 320 0.30 -10.39 -16.60
CA GLN A 320 0.67 -10.59 -18.00
C GLN A 320 0.75 -9.27 -18.77
N HIS A 321 -0.25 -8.40 -18.63
CA HIS A 321 -0.24 -7.08 -19.26
C HIS A 321 0.90 -6.20 -18.72
N LEU A 322 1.19 -6.27 -17.42
CA LEU A 322 2.33 -5.58 -16.81
C LEU A 322 3.65 -6.02 -17.44
N ARG A 323 3.85 -7.33 -17.63
CA ARG A 323 5.03 -7.88 -18.29
C ARG A 323 5.13 -7.47 -19.76
N ARG A 324 4.00 -7.23 -20.45
CA ARG A 324 3.95 -6.73 -21.83
C ARG A 324 4.09 -5.20 -21.94
N ARG A 325 4.16 -4.47 -20.81
CA ARG A 325 4.17 -3.00 -20.74
C ARG A 325 2.86 -2.35 -21.19
N ASP A 326 1.76 -3.11 -21.21
CA ASP A 326 0.43 -2.63 -21.58
C ASP A 326 -0.29 -2.00 -20.37
N PHE A 327 0.24 -0.90 -19.83
CA PHE A 327 -0.29 -0.28 -18.60
C PHE A 327 -1.75 0.16 -18.71
N THR A 328 -2.23 0.47 -19.92
CA THR A 328 -3.64 0.79 -20.17
C THR A 328 -4.54 -0.42 -19.87
N GLU A 329 -4.16 -1.60 -20.37
CA GLU A 329 -4.89 -2.85 -20.13
C GLU A 329 -4.78 -3.29 -18.66
N VAL A 330 -3.62 -3.11 -18.03
CA VAL A 330 -3.47 -3.36 -16.58
C VAL A 330 -4.46 -2.52 -15.76
N ARG A 331 -4.59 -1.23 -16.08
CA ARG A 331 -5.53 -0.33 -15.40
C ARG A 331 -6.98 -0.72 -15.68
N GLN A 332 -7.28 -1.11 -16.92
CA GLN A 332 -8.62 -1.57 -17.29
C GLN A 332 -9.00 -2.85 -16.54
N ALA A 333 -8.12 -3.85 -16.50
CA ALA A 333 -8.31 -5.07 -15.72
C ALA A 333 -8.45 -4.80 -14.22
N TYR A 334 -7.67 -3.88 -13.65
CA TYR A 334 -7.82 -3.45 -12.26
C TYR A 334 -9.20 -2.80 -12.00
N VAL A 335 -9.65 -1.96 -12.93
CA VAL A 335 -10.97 -1.31 -12.86
C VAL A 335 -12.09 -2.35 -12.94
N GLU A 336 -12.00 -3.30 -13.87
CA GLU A 336 -12.96 -4.39 -14.02
C GLU A 336 -13.00 -5.30 -12.79
N LEU A 337 -11.86 -5.55 -12.17
CA LEU A 337 -11.75 -6.33 -10.94
C LEU A 337 -12.37 -5.60 -9.75
N THR A 338 -12.05 -4.32 -9.57
CA THR A 338 -12.49 -3.54 -8.38
C THR A 338 -13.94 -3.06 -8.46
N MET A 339 -14.42 -2.68 -9.65
CA MET A 339 -15.79 -2.21 -9.87
C MET A 339 -16.74 -3.32 -10.36
N GLY A 340 -16.18 -4.46 -10.80
CA GLY A 340 -16.91 -5.51 -11.50
C GLY A 340 -17.33 -5.08 -12.91
N THR A 341 -17.86 -6.01 -13.69
CA THR A 341 -18.58 -5.72 -14.95
C THR A 341 -19.89 -4.94 -14.73
N ALA A 342 -20.21 -4.56 -13.50
CA ALA A 342 -21.29 -3.61 -13.26
C ALA A 342 -20.86 -2.28 -13.89
N ASN A 343 -21.61 -1.86 -14.91
CA ASN A 343 -21.57 -0.51 -15.49
C ASN A 343 -21.75 0.55 -14.40
N TRP A 344 -20.69 0.86 -13.66
CA TRP A 344 -20.61 2.00 -12.79
C TRP A 344 -20.33 3.15 -13.73
N LYS A 345 -21.40 3.80 -14.22
CA LYS A 345 -21.28 5.08 -14.91
C LYS A 345 -20.71 6.09 -13.91
N LEU A 346 -19.38 6.13 -13.77
CA LEU A 346 -18.62 7.18 -13.12
C LEU A 346 -19.04 8.50 -13.75
N GLY A 347 -19.95 9.22 -13.10
CA GLY A 347 -20.47 10.49 -13.57
C GLY A 347 -21.95 10.74 -13.33
N LEU A 348 -22.77 9.71 -13.04
CA LEU A 348 -24.23 9.89 -12.88
C LEU A 348 -24.78 9.81 -11.44
N PHE A 349 -23.91 9.81 -10.43
CA PHE A 349 -24.36 9.88 -9.03
C PHE A 349 -24.67 11.30 -8.53
N SER A 350 -24.67 12.31 -9.41
CA SER A 350 -25.17 13.64 -9.04
C SER A 350 -26.70 13.73 -8.95
N GLY A 351 -27.44 12.66 -9.25
CA GLY A 351 -28.91 12.65 -9.30
C GLY A 351 -29.56 11.49 -8.57
N GLY A 352 -29.72 11.60 -7.25
CA GLY A 352 -30.81 10.96 -6.52
C GLY A 352 -30.61 9.50 -6.09
N GLU A 353 -30.79 9.31 -4.79
CA GLU A 353 -30.92 8.09 -3.97
C GLU A 353 -31.55 6.86 -4.67
N VAL A 354 -32.45 7.07 -5.63
CA VAL A 354 -33.11 6.02 -6.41
C VAL A 354 -32.13 5.21 -7.28
N HIS A 355 -31.06 5.82 -7.78
CA HIS A 355 -30.07 5.09 -8.59
C HIS A 355 -29.10 4.27 -7.74
N MET A 356 -28.84 4.70 -6.50
CA MET A 356 -28.01 3.93 -5.57
C MET A 356 -28.70 2.60 -5.23
N ARG A 357 -30.01 2.63 -4.95
CA ARG A 357 -30.79 1.42 -4.64
C ARG A 357 -30.85 0.42 -5.81
N ARG A 358 -31.06 0.88 -7.06
CA ARG A 358 -31.00 -0.01 -8.25
C ARG A 358 -29.60 -0.53 -8.55
N SER A 359 -28.57 0.26 -8.25
CA SER A 359 -27.18 -0.17 -8.44
C SER A 359 -26.82 -1.24 -7.41
N MET A 360 -27.18 -1.04 -6.15
CA MET A 360 -27.08 -2.08 -5.10
C MET A 360 -27.86 -3.34 -5.46
N GLU A 361 -29.13 -3.23 -5.88
CA GLU A 361 -29.92 -4.40 -6.33
C GLU A 361 -29.26 -5.11 -7.52
N ARG A 362 -28.60 -4.38 -8.42
CA ARG A 362 -27.87 -5.00 -9.55
C ARG A 362 -26.59 -5.70 -9.10
N ILE A 363 -25.88 -5.15 -8.11
CA ILE A 363 -24.69 -5.78 -7.51
C ILE A 363 -25.10 -7.08 -6.81
N GLU A 364 -26.19 -7.03 -6.04
CA GLU A 364 -26.77 -8.19 -5.37
C GLU A 364 -27.26 -9.25 -6.39
N ARG A 365 -27.94 -8.83 -7.46
CA ARG A 365 -28.40 -9.74 -8.54
C ARG A 365 -27.27 -10.37 -9.34
N ARG A 366 -26.17 -9.65 -9.57
CA ARG A 366 -25.04 -10.17 -10.36
C ARG A 366 -24.09 -11.04 -9.54
N ARG A 367 -24.32 -11.20 -8.23
CA ARG A 367 -23.41 -11.89 -7.32
C ARG A 367 -21.96 -11.45 -7.56
N ILE A 368 -21.76 -10.14 -7.74
CA ILE A 368 -20.40 -9.61 -7.78
C ILE A 368 -19.90 -9.85 -6.37
N GLU A 369 -19.05 -10.87 -6.20
CA GLU A 369 -18.39 -11.17 -4.93
C GLU A 369 -17.91 -9.82 -4.40
N HIS A 370 -18.48 -9.41 -3.28
CA HIS A 370 -18.38 -8.06 -2.78
C HIS A 370 -16.98 -7.85 -2.20
N LEU A 371 -15.96 -7.82 -3.05
CA LEU A 371 -14.57 -7.61 -2.66
C LEU A 371 -14.43 -6.33 -1.83
N LEU A 372 -15.29 -5.35 -2.13
CA LEU A 372 -15.42 -4.07 -1.43
C LEU A 372 -15.88 -4.16 0.04
N HIS A 373 -16.52 -5.26 0.46
CA HIS A 373 -16.88 -5.47 1.87
C HIS A 373 -15.73 -6.08 2.68
N ASN A 374 -14.72 -6.66 2.01
CA ASN A 374 -13.54 -7.19 2.67
C ASN A 374 -12.43 -6.14 2.62
N GLU A 375 -12.29 -5.35 3.69
CA GLU A 375 -11.25 -4.31 3.80
C GLU A 375 -9.84 -4.86 3.53
N ARG A 376 -9.58 -6.11 3.90
CA ARG A 376 -8.29 -6.77 3.64
C ARG A 376 -8.11 -6.98 2.14
N ALA A 377 -9.12 -7.50 1.44
CA ALA A 377 -9.06 -7.66 -0.02
C ALA A 377 -8.89 -6.33 -0.76
N VAL A 378 -9.60 -5.27 -0.34
CA VAL A 378 -9.43 -3.92 -0.91
C VAL A 378 -8.01 -3.40 -0.67
N ARG A 379 -7.46 -3.58 0.53
CA ARG A 379 -6.09 -3.17 0.87
C ARG A 379 -5.06 -3.88 0.00
N LEU A 380 -5.26 -5.18 -0.23
CA LEU A 380 -4.39 -5.99 -1.08
C LEU A 380 -4.45 -5.57 -2.55
N LEU A 381 -5.63 -5.26 -3.09
CA LEU A 381 -5.72 -4.71 -4.44
C LEU A 381 -5.12 -3.32 -4.55
N HIS A 382 -5.25 -2.50 -3.51
CA HIS A 382 -4.64 -1.19 -3.49
C HIS A 382 -3.11 -1.26 -3.55
N VAL A 383 -2.48 -2.15 -2.78
CA VAL A 383 -1.02 -2.32 -2.86
C VAL A 383 -0.56 -2.85 -4.22
N LEU A 384 -1.33 -3.74 -4.85
CA LEU A 384 -1.04 -4.21 -6.21
C LEU A 384 -1.03 -3.03 -7.20
N ARG A 385 -2.03 -2.13 -7.10
CA ARG A 385 -2.07 -0.90 -7.90
C ARG A 385 -0.86 0.01 -7.64
N GLU A 386 -0.50 0.24 -6.37
CA GLU A 386 0.65 1.07 -6.02
C GLU A 386 1.96 0.50 -6.59
N LEU A 387 2.11 -0.82 -6.57
CA LEU A 387 3.27 -1.49 -7.17
C LEU A 387 3.29 -1.35 -8.70
N ILE A 388 2.14 -1.48 -9.36
CA ILE A 388 2.01 -1.26 -10.81
C ILE A 388 2.34 0.19 -11.19
N GLU A 389 1.84 1.17 -10.43
CA GLU A 389 2.14 2.59 -10.64
C GLU A 389 3.63 2.87 -10.43
N PHE A 390 4.26 2.22 -9.46
CA PHE A 390 5.70 2.25 -9.28
C PHE A 390 6.45 1.70 -10.51
N VAL A 391 6.07 0.52 -11.02
CA VAL A 391 6.70 -0.08 -12.20
C VAL A 391 6.54 0.83 -13.42
N GLN A 392 5.36 1.42 -13.62
CA GLN A 392 5.12 2.36 -14.71
C GLN A 392 5.97 3.63 -14.58
N LYS A 393 6.07 4.20 -13.38
CA LYS A 393 6.86 5.42 -13.15
C LYS A 393 8.36 5.20 -13.37
N ASN A 394 8.83 3.99 -13.09
CA ASN A 394 10.24 3.60 -13.21
C ASN A 394 10.50 2.71 -14.44
N GLU A 395 9.60 2.73 -15.42
CA GLU A 395 9.66 1.86 -16.59
C GLU A 395 11.04 1.89 -17.26
N VAL A 396 11.57 3.09 -17.52
CA VAL A 396 12.88 3.30 -18.17
C VAL A 396 14.01 2.62 -17.39
N THR A 397 14.02 2.76 -16.06
CA THR A 397 15.02 2.15 -15.18
C THR A 397 14.88 0.62 -15.13
N LEU A 398 13.65 0.12 -15.26
CA LEU A 398 13.32 -1.30 -15.16
C LEU A 398 13.39 -2.05 -16.50
N LEU A 399 13.69 -1.39 -17.62
CA LEU A 399 13.73 -2.04 -18.94
C LEU A 399 14.68 -3.24 -19.00
N HIS A 400 15.82 -3.16 -18.31
CA HIS A 400 16.86 -4.20 -18.34
C HIS A 400 16.76 -5.20 -17.20
N THR A 401 15.74 -5.10 -16.34
CA THR A 401 15.64 -5.90 -15.13
C THR A 401 14.88 -7.21 -15.31
N GLY A 402 14.47 -7.57 -16.54
CA GLY A 402 13.75 -8.81 -16.81
C GLY A 402 12.31 -8.85 -16.30
N ILE A 403 11.80 -7.76 -15.68
CA ILE A 403 10.39 -7.65 -15.28
C ILE A 403 9.47 -7.69 -16.51
N PHE A 404 9.91 -7.09 -17.60
CA PHE A 404 9.20 -7.08 -18.87
C PHE A 404 9.58 -8.32 -19.69
N ALA A 405 8.58 -8.94 -20.31
CA ALA A 405 8.84 -9.97 -21.30
C ALA A 405 9.63 -9.33 -22.44
N ARG A 406 10.73 -9.97 -22.86
CA ARG A 406 11.37 -9.57 -24.12
C ARG A 406 10.33 -9.77 -25.22
N GLU A 407 10.02 -8.71 -25.95
CA GLU A 407 9.32 -8.85 -27.21
C GLU A 407 10.12 -9.88 -28.01
N LYS A 408 9.52 -11.05 -28.27
CA LYS A 408 10.08 -11.99 -29.24
C LYS A 408 10.15 -11.17 -30.51
N SER A 409 11.34 -10.69 -30.86
CA SER A 409 11.57 -9.98 -32.11
C SER A 409 10.93 -10.86 -33.17
N MET A 410 9.86 -10.37 -33.80
CA MET A 410 9.32 -10.94 -35.02
C MET A 410 10.43 -10.85 -36.06
N LYS A 411 11.43 -11.73 -35.96
CA LYS A 411 12.40 -11.97 -37.00
C LYS A 411 11.65 -12.72 -38.09
N GLU A 412 11.14 -11.92 -39.00
CA GLU A 412 11.30 -12.11 -40.43
C GLU A 412 11.06 -13.56 -40.86
N HIS A 413 9.79 -13.95 -40.91
CA HIS A 413 9.33 -14.82 -41.99
C HIS A 413 9.26 -13.97 -43.26
N SER A 414 10.44 -13.74 -43.84
CA SER A 414 10.63 -13.32 -45.22
C SER A 414 11.46 -14.38 -45.90
N SER A 415 10.83 -15.53 -46.13
CA SER A 415 11.18 -16.59 -47.07
C SER A 415 9.91 -17.41 -47.27
#